data_AF-A0A8U8B6B8-F1
#
_entry.id   AF-A0A8U8B6B8-F1
#
_cell.length_a   1.000
_cell.length_b   1.000
_cell.length_c   1.000
_cell.angle_alpha   90.00
_cell.angle_beta   90.00
_cell.angle_gamma   90.00
#
_symmetry.space_group_name_H-M   'P 1'
#
loop_
_entity.id
_entity.type
_entity.pdbx_description
1 polymer ?
#
loop_
_entity_poly.entity_id
_entity_poly.type
_entity_poly.pdbx_seq_one_letter_code
_entity_poly.pdbx_strand_id
1 'polypeptide(L)'
;MAWALFAGRALLARRSERRLDTERELRAALDNRLVLLFFGAARCPRCREFEPRLRRFWSRLTDPAHVERPEQLGLVYLGQDRCEREHREYLRAMPRTWMALPYRDAEFGRELADRFGVSRLPAVVVLAPGGAVLVPDAVPEIRDSGPSCFQGWRQAAELLDRNFQEPQEQEGSAPSRSLTEPLRRWKYQISQEEEEEEEEEGQRE
;
A
#
# COMPACT_ATOMS: atom_id res chain seq x y z
N MET A 1 8.00 -13.65 7.95
CA MET A 1 7.43 -12.88 6.82
C MET A 1 6.01 -12.44 7.15
N ALA A 2 5.61 -11.23 6.77
CA ALA A 2 4.30 -10.67 7.07
C ALA A 2 3.13 -11.47 6.47
N TRP A 3 3.30 -12.01 5.26
CA TRP A 3 2.27 -12.82 4.58
C TRP A 3 1.87 -14.06 5.40
N ALA A 4 2.79 -14.61 6.20
CA ALA A 4 2.58 -15.83 6.98
C ALA A 4 1.51 -15.65 8.08
N LEU A 5 1.19 -14.40 8.46
CA LEU A 5 0.05 -14.11 9.33
C LEU A 5 -1.27 -14.63 8.76
N PHE A 6 -1.39 -14.70 7.43
CA PHE A 6 -2.60 -15.14 6.75
C PHE A 6 -2.49 -16.56 6.18
N ALA A 7 -1.46 -17.32 6.57
CA ALA A 7 -1.28 -18.70 6.12
C ALA A 7 -2.50 -19.56 6.48
N GLY A 8 -3.03 -20.29 5.50
CA GLY A 8 -4.24 -21.09 5.67
C GLY A 8 -5.55 -20.28 5.70
N ARG A 9 -5.51 -18.97 5.44
CA ARG A 9 -6.69 -18.10 5.33
C ARG A 9 -6.77 -17.49 3.93
N ALA A 10 -7.98 -17.10 3.55
CA ALA A 10 -8.21 -16.43 2.28
C ALA A 10 -8.28 -14.92 2.50
N LEU A 11 -7.57 -14.14 1.69
CA LEU A 11 -7.78 -12.69 1.57
C LEU A 11 -8.63 -12.38 0.34
N LEU A 12 -9.45 -11.35 0.40
CA LEU A 12 -10.21 -10.84 -0.74
C LEU A 12 -9.38 -9.78 -1.45
N ALA A 13 -8.91 -10.09 -2.66
CA ALA A 13 -8.32 -9.09 -3.55
C ALA A 13 -9.44 -8.33 -4.24
N ARG A 14 -9.61 -7.04 -3.91
CA ARG A 14 -10.75 -6.29 -4.44
C ARG A 14 -10.64 -5.99 -5.94
N ARG A 15 -9.45 -5.98 -6.52
CA ARG A 15 -9.22 -5.74 -7.95
C ARG A 15 -9.96 -6.74 -8.85
N SER A 16 -10.08 -7.99 -8.39
CA SER A 16 -10.60 -9.11 -9.17
C SER A 16 -11.75 -9.86 -8.48
N GLU A 17 -12.20 -9.38 -7.30
CA GLU A 17 -13.09 -10.12 -6.39
C GLU A 17 -12.59 -11.55 -6.09
N ARG A 18 -11.30 -11.80 -6.32
CA ARG A 18 -10.68 -13.11 -6.21
C ARG A 18 -10.27 -13.36 -4.76
N ARG A 19 -10.41 -14.60 -4.33
CA ARG A 19 -9.83 -15.08 -3.07
C ARG A 19 -8.37 -15.42 -3.31
N LEU A 20 -7.49 -14.85 -2.49
CA LEU A 20 -6.08 -15.23 -2.37
C LEU A 20 -6.01 -16.25 -1.25
N ASP A 21 -6.14 -17.53 -1.58
CA ASP A 21 -6.20 -18.64 -0.62
C ASP A 21 -4.99 -19.56 -0.70
N THR A 22 -4.19 -19.44 -1.77
CA THR A 22 -2.93 -20.16 -1.91
C THR A 22 -1.77 -19.35 -1.31
N GLU A 23 -0.79 -20.07 -0.76
CA GLU A 23 0.45 -19.48 -0.27
C GLU A 23 1.17 -18.66 -1.36
N ARG A 24 1.17 -19.13 -2.60
CA ARG A 24 1.79 -18.44 -3.74
C ARG A 24 1.16 -17.07 -3.98
N GLU A 25 -0.16 -16.97 -3.88
CA GLU A 25 -0.88 -15.72 -4.07
C GLU A 25 -0.68 -14.74 -2.92
N LEU A 26 -0.71 -15.25 -1.67
CA LEU A 26 -0.42 -14.44 -0.48
C LEU A 26 1.01 -13.89 -0.54
N ARG A 27 1.98 -14.71 -0.93
CA ARG A 27 3.36 -14.27 -1.14
C ARG A 27 3.44 -13.22 -2.25
N ALA A 28 2.86 -13.46 -3.42
CA ALA A 28 2.88 -12.48 -4.51
C ALA A 28 2.30 -11.12 -4.10
N ALA A 29 1.30 -11.11 -3.21
CA ALA A 29 0.60 -9.91 -2.77
C ALA A 29 1.27 -9.19 -1.58
N LEU A 30 1.98 -9.88 -0.69
CA LEU A 30 2.44 -9.35 0.60
C LEU A 30 3.94 -9.56 0.87
N ASP A 31 4.63 -10.42 0.10
CA ASP A 31 6.04 -10.72 0.32
C ASP A 31 6.94 -9.57 -0.13
N ASN A 32 8.00 -9.31 0.63
CA ASN A 32 8.89 -8.16 0.45
C ASN A 32 8.19 -6.78 0.45
N ARG A 33 7.06 -6.65 1.19
CA ARG A 33 6.31 -5.39 1.30
C ARG A 33 6.14 -4.96 2.76
N LEU A 34 6.06 -3.65 2.96
CA LEU A 34 5.46 -3.08 4.15
C LEU A 34 3.97 -3.41 4.15
N VAL A 35 3.48 -4.06 5.21
CA VAL A 35 2.07 -4.46 5.30
C VAL A 35 1.35 -3.60 6.34
N LEU A 36 0.35 -2.85 5.90
CA LEU A 36 -0.55 -2.08 6.74
C LEU A 36 -1.77 -2.95 7.08
N LEU A 37 -1.91 -3.28 8.35
CA LEU A 37 -3.12 -3.89 8.89
C LEU A 37 -4.05 -2.78 9.35
N PHE A 38 -5.10 -2.53 8.56
CA PHE A 38 -6.07 -1.49 8.88
C PHE A 38 -7.26 -2.09 9.61
N PHE A 39 -7.36 -1.81 10.91
CA PHE A 39 -8.49 -2.19 11.74
C PHE A 39 -9.55 -1.09 11.69
N GLY A 40 -10.74 -1.45 11.21
CA GLY A 40 -11.83 -0.50 11.02
C GLY A 40 -13.21 -1.14 11.08
N ALA A 41 -14.23 -0.29 11.01
CA ALA A 41 -15.63 -0.69 10.97
C ALA A 41 -16.47 0.41 10.32
N ALA A 42 -17.43 0.03 9.48
CA ALA A 42 -18.29 0.91 8.70
C ALA A 42 -19.13 1.85 9.57
N ARG A 43 -19.60 1.34 10.71
CA ARG A 43 -20.43 2.11 11.66
C ARG A 43 -19.62 3.01 12.60
N CYS A 44 -18.29 2.91 12.62
CA CYS A 44 -17.45 3.73 13.48
C CYS A 44 -17.29 5.15 12.90
N PRO A 45 -17.72 6.22 13.61
CA PRO A 45 -17.59 7.59 13.11
C PRO A 45 -16.14 8.00 12.86
N ARG A 46 -15.24 7.64 13.78
CA ARG A 46 -13.80 7.94 13.67
C ARG A 46 -13.15 7.25 12.47
N CYS A 47 -13.58 6.03 12.14
CA CYS A 47 -13.10 5.32 10.95
C CYS A 47 -13.53 6.03 9.66
N ARG A 48 -14.78 6.51 9.59
CA ARG A 48 -15.27 7.25 8.42
C ARG A 48 -14.57 8.60 8.24
N GLU A 49 -14.19 9.26 9.33
CA GLU A 49 -13.40 10.49 9.28
C GLU A 49 -11.96 10.24 8.80
N PHE A 50 -11.36 9.14 9.23
CA PHE A 50 -9.99 8.77 8.87
C PHE A 50 -9.88 8.20 7.45
N GLU A 51 -10.89 7.48 6.97
CA GLU A 51 -10.88 6.80 5.67
C GLU A 51 -10.44 7.70 4.50
N PRO A 52 -11.01 8.91 4.28
CA PRO A 52 -10.56 9.78 3.18
C PRO A 52 -9.07 10.12 3.24
N ARG A 53 -8.52 10.27 4.46
CA ARG A 53 -7.09 10.52 4.66
C ARG A 53 -6.27 9.29 4.29
N LEU A 54 -6.68 8.10 4.75
CA LEU A 54 -6.02 6.85 4.42
C LEU A 54 -6.05 6.56 2.91
N ARG A 55 -7.17 6.86 2.24
CA ARG A 55 -7.31 6.74 0.78
C ARG A 55 -6.36 7.67 0.04
N ARG A 56 -6.26 8.92 0.47
CA ARG A 56 -5.33 9.90 -0.11
C ARG A 56 -3.87 9.51 0.13
N PHE A 57 -3.55 9.05 1.34
CA PHE A 57 -2.24 8.53 1.72
C PHE A 57 -1.84 7.36 0.81
N TRP A 58 -2.71 6.36 0.71
CA TRP A 58 -2.51 5.20 -0.16
C TRP A 58 -2.31 5.62 -1.61
N SER A 59 -3.21 6.44 -2.15
CA SER A 59 -3.13 6.89 -3.54
C SER A 59 -1.80 7.56 -3.85
N ARG A 60 -1.28 8.40 -2.96
CA ARG A 60 0.00 9.10 -3.17
C ARG A 60 1.21 8.17 -3.13
N LEU A 61 1.13 7.07 -2.37
CA LEU A 61 2.22 6.10 -2.24
C LEU A 61 2.17 4.98 -3.30
N THR A 62 1.02 4.81 -3.96
CA THR A 62 0.85 3.78 -5.00
C THR A 62 0.66 4.36 -6.40
N ASP A 63 0.70 5.68 -6.55
CA ASP A 63 0.58 6.33 -7.86
C ASP A 63 1.88 6.12 -8.66
N PRO A 64 1.85 5.35 -9.77
CA PRO A 64 3.03 5.10 -10.59
C PRO A 64 3.59 6.37 -11.25
N ALA A 65 2.84 7.48 -11.27
CA ALA A 65 3.35 8.75 -11.77
C ALA A 65 4.35 9.43 -10.80
N HIS A 66 4.34 9.06 -9.52
CA HIS A 66 5.10 9.76 -8.47
C HIS A 66 5.99 8.84 -7.64
N VAL A 67 5.86 7.52 -7.79
CA VAL A 67 6.58 6.53 -6.99
C VAL A 67 7.27 5.54 -7.92
N GLU A 68 8.60 5.47 -7.84
CA GLU A 68 9.40 4.54 -8.65
C GLU A 68 9.07 3.06 -8.35
N ARG A 69 8.65 2.76 -7.11
CA ARG A 69 8.35 1.39 -6.64
C ARG A 69 7.05 1.33 -5.82
N PRO A 70 5.86 1.45 -6.45
CA PRO A 70 4.57 1.37 -5.75
C PRO A 70 4.31 -0.04 -5.16
N GLU A 71 5.13 -1.02 -5.51
CA GLU A 71 4.97 -2.42 -5.16
C GLU A 71 5.42 -2.77 -3.74
N GLN A 72 6.09 -1.86 -3.03
CA GLN A 72 6.62 -2.11 -1.68
C GLN A 72 5.59 -1.94 -0.55
N LEU A 73 4.32 -1.62 -0.88
CA LEU A 73 3.28 -1.36 0.10
C LEU A 73 2.06 -2.27 -0.13
N GLY A 74 1.63 -2.96 0.91
CA GLY A 74 0.40 -3.76 0.96
C GLY A 74 -0.52 -3.24 2.06
N LEU A 75 -1.83 -3.30 1.85
CA LEU A 75 -2.82 -2.98 2.87
C LEU A 75 -3.88 -4.07 2.94
N VAL A 76 -4.10 -4.57 4.16
CA VAL A 76 -5.14 -5.55 4.49
C VAL A 76 -6.14 -4.92 5.45
N TYR A 77 -7.39 -4.80 5.00
CA TYR A 77 -8.50 -4.37 5.85
C TYR A 77 -8.98 -5.52 6.73
N LEU A 78 -9.02 -5.26 8.04
CA LEU A 78 -9.50 -6.15 9.08
C LEU A 78 -10.77 -5.55 9.67
N GLY A 79 -11.91 -5.88 9.06
CA GLY A 79 -13.21 -5.31 9.40
C GLY A 79 -13.82 -5.91 10.66
N GLN A 80 -14.21 -5.05 11.60
CA GLN A 80 -14.96 -5.40 12.81
C GLN A 80 -16.45 -4.99 12.69
N ASP A 81 -17.00 -5.17 11.50
CA ASP A 81 -18.37 -4.81 11.17
C ASP A 81 -19.40 -5.71 11.87
N ARG A 82 -20.63 -5.21 12.08
CA ARG A 82 -21.69 -5.99 12.77
C ARG A 82 -22.37 -7.01 11.87
N CYS A 83 -22.35 -6.77 10.55
CA CYS A 83 -22.92 -7.68 9.57
C CYS A 83 -22.15 -7.64 8.26
N GLU A 84 -22.28 -8.70 7.46
CA GLU A 84 -21.61 -8.84 6.17
C GLU A 84 -21.99 -7.72 5.19
N ARG A 85 -23.25 -7.26 5.23
CA ARG A 85 -23.73 -6.17 4.37
C ARG A 85 -22.93 -4.89 4.59
N GLU A 86 -22.72 -4.51 5.85
CA GLU A 86 -21.93 -3.32 6.23
C GLU A 86 -20.48 -3.47 5.81
N HIS A 87 -19.89 -4.63 6.07
CA HIS A 87 -18.52 -4.95 5.67
C HIS A 87 -18.33 -4.79 4.15
N ARG A 88 -19.24 -5.36 3.36
CA ARG A 88 -19.20 -5.31 1.90
C ARG A 88 -19.43 -3.89 1.37
N GLU A 89 -20.35 -3.14 1.97
CA GLU A 89 -20.59 -1.73 1.60
C GLU A 89 -19.35 -0.87 1.87
N TYR A 90 -18.72 -1.04 3.04
CA TYR A 90 -17.49 -0.36 3.38
C TYR A 90 -16.36 -0.70 2.41
N LEU A 91 -16.18 -2.00 2.14
CA LEU A 91 -15.20 -2.45 1.16
C LEU A 91 -15.44 -1.90 -0.24
N ARG A 92 -16.69 -1.70 -0.67
CA ARG A 92 -17.01 -1.07 -1.96
C ARG A 92 -16.58 0.39 -2.06
N ALA A 93 -16.37 1.10 -0.96
CA ALA A 93 -15.93 2.50 -0.96
C ALA A 93 -14.39 2.68 -1.04
N MET A 94 -13.61 1.63 -0.74
CA MET A 94 -12.15 1.72 -0.66
C MET A 94 -11.46 1.82 -2.05
N PRO A 95 -10.13 1.78 -2.14
CA PRO A 95 -9.40 1.46 -3.37
C PRO A 95 -9.44 -0.05 -3.74
N ARG A 96 -9.39 -0.36 -5.04
CA ARG A 96 -9.40 -1.75 -5.55
C ARG A 96 -8.10 -2.52 -5.29
N THR A 97 -7.01 -1.83 -5.02
CA THR A 97 -5.70 -2.44 -4.72
C THR A 97 -5.59 -2.93 -3.28
N TRP A 98 -6.57 -2.62 -2.43
CA TRP A 98 -6.60 -3.11 -1.07
C TRP A 98 -7.04 -4.58 -1.04
N MET A 99 -6.47 -5.29 -0.07
CA MET A 99 -6.94 -6.61 0.33
C MET A 99 -7.84 -6.47 1.56
N ALA A 100 -8.69 -7.47 1.78
CA ALA A 100 -9.54 -7.50 2.95
C ALA A 100 -9.68 -8.91 3.48
N LEU A 101 -9.77 -9.05 4.79
CA LEU A 101 -10.18 -10.30 5.40
C LEU A 101 -11.68 -10.51 5.17
N PRO A 102 -12.11 -11.68 4.65
CA PRO A 102 -13.52 -12.00 4.49
C PRO A 102 -14.29 -11.85 5.81
N TYR A 103 -15.56 -11.40 5.74
CA TYR A 103 -16.41 -11.26 6.93
C TYR A 103 -16.56 -12.55 7.75
N ARG A 104 -16.60 -13.72 7.08
CA ARG A 104 -16.64 -15.03 7.75
C ARG A 104 -15.45 -15.29 8.68
N ASP A 105 -14.32 -14.62 8.43
CA ASP A 105 -13.08 -14.73 9.19
C ASP A 105 -12.93 -13.55 10.19
N ALA A 106 -13.99 -12.79 10.47
CA ALA A 106 -13.95 -11.60 11.33
C ALA A 106 -13.44 -11.89 12.76
N GLU A 107 -13.65 -13.10 13.28
CA GLU A 107 -13.11 -13.52 14.58
C GLU A 107 -11.58 -13.48 14.59
N PHE A 108 -10.95 -13.95 13.51
CA PHE A 108 -9.50 -13.86 13.36
C PHE A 108 -9.02 -12.41 13.24
N GLY A 109 -9.80 -11.54 12.60
CA GLY A 109 -9.53 -10.11 12.60
C GLY A 109 -9.53 -9.50 14.02
N ARG A 110 -10.37 -10.00 14.93
CA ARG A 110 -10.38 -9.60 16.35
C ARG A 110 -9.19 -10.19 17.12
N GLU A 111 -8.87 -11.46 16.90
CA GLU A 111 -7.68 -12.10 17.48
C GLU A 111 -6.40 -11.35 17.11
N LEU A 112 -6.26 -10.92 15.84
CA LEU A 112 -5.15 -10.08 15.41
C LEU A 112 -5.17 -8.71 16.10
N ALA A 113 -6.34 -8.10 16.29
CA ALA A 113 -6.46 -6.83 17.00
C ALA A 113 -5.94 -6.96 18.43
N ASP A 114 -6.34 -8.03 19.14
CA ASP A 114 -5.87 -8.32 20.50
C ASP A 114 -4.37 -8.61 20.52
N ARG A 115 -3.86 -9.41 19.58
CA ARG A 115 -2.43 -9.75 19.44
C ARG A 115 -1.55 -8.51 19.26
N PHE A 116 -2.04 -7.52 18.51
CA PHE A 116 -1.31 -6.27 18.27
C PHE A 116 -1.66 -5.16 19.26
N GLY A 117 -2.48 -5.43 20.30
CA GLY A 117 -2.83 -4.46 21.33
C GLY A 117 -3.74 -3.33 20.84
N VAL A 118 -4.53 -3.58 19.79
CA VAL A 118 -5.46 -2.60 19.21
C VAL A 118 -6.68 -2.46 20.11
N SER A 119 -6.67 -1.40 20.93
CA SER A 119 -7.76 -1.11 21.88
C SER A 119 -8.84 -0.20 21.31
N ARG A 120 -8.57 0.54 20.23
CA ARG A 120 -9.47 1.57 19.69
C ARG A 120 -9.42 1.58 18.15
N LEU A 121 -10.56 1.89 17.54
CA LEU A 121 -10.70 2.06 16.10
C LEU A 121 -10.81 3.56 15.72
N PRO A 122 -10.29 3.97 14.56
CA PRO A 122 -9.43 3.21 13.65
C PRO A 122 -8.04 2.97 14.24
N ALA A 123 -7.37 1.90 13.82
CA ALA A 123 -5.96 1.66 14.08
C ALA A 123 -5.27 1.12 12.83
N VAL A 124 -4.01 1.47 12.63
CA VAL A 124 -3.19 0.96 11.52
C VAL A 124 -1.89 0.42 12.08
N VAL A 125 -1.71 -0.90 12.07
CA VAL A 125 -0.42 -1.52 12.45
C VAL A 125 0.43 -1.63 11.19
N VAL A 126 1.68 -1.18 11.25
CA VAL A 126 2.64 -1.27 10.15
C VAL A 126 3.62 -2.40 10.44
N LEU A 127 3.68 -3.38 9.53
CA LEU A 127 4.58 -4.52 9.61
C LEU A 127 5.71 -4.39 8.58
N ALA A 128 6.92 -4.73 9.00
CA ALA A 128 8.05 -4.97 8.12
C ALA A 128 7.82 -6.22 7.25
N PRO A 129 8.54 -6.38 6.12
CA PRO A 129 8.45 -7.58 5.28
C PRO A 129 8.67 -8.90 6.04
N GLY A 130 9.63 -8.92 6.97
CA GLY A 130 9.88 -10.04 7.89
C GLY A 130 8.73 -10.34 8.85
N GLY A 131 7.75 -9.45 9.00
CA GLY A 131 6.60 -9.59 9.90
C GLY A 131 6.79 -8.95 11.28
N ALA A 132 7.93 -8.27 11.51
CA ALA A 132 8.14 -7.47 12.71
C ALA A 132 7.22 -6.23 12.71
N VAL A 133 6.76 -5.80 13.88
CA VAL A 133 5.97 -4.57 14.00
C VAL A 133 6.91 -3.38 13.95
N LEU A 134 6.72 -2.49 12.99
CA LEU A 134 7.42 -1.21 12.90
C LEU A 134 6.72 -0.14 13.71
N VAL A 135 5.41 -0.02 13.51
CA VAL A 135 4.56 0.99 14.16
C VAL A 135 3.29 0.30 14.64
N PRO A 136 3.00 0.30 15.96
CA PRO A 136 1.80 -0.33 16.51
C PRO A 136 0.51 0.45 16.20
N ASP A 137 0.59 1.77 16.06
CA ASP A 137 -0.54 2.59 15.59
C ASP A 137 -0.05 3.79 14.76
N ALA A 138 -0.16 3.67 13.44
CA ALA A 138 0.26 4.67 12.47
C ALA A 138 -0.83 5.72 12.16
N VAL A 139 -2.02 5.64 12.77
CA VAL A 139 -3.09 6.63 12.52
C VAL A 139 -2.63 8.07 12.77
N PRO A 140 -1.90 8.40 13.86
CA PRO A 140 -1.39 9.75 14.09
C PRO A 140 -0.38 10.18 13.02
N GLU A 141 0.58 9.32 12.67
CA GLU A 141 1.61 9.61 11.66
C GLU A 141 1.00 9.86 10.27
N ILE A 142 0.04 9.03 9.86
CA ILE A 142 -0.70 9.22 8.60
C ILE A 142 -1.50 10.52 8.62
N ARG A 143 -2.06 10.89 9.77
CA ARG A 143 -2.88 12.10 9.92
C ARG A 143 -2.03 13.36 9.87
N ASP A 144 -0.87 13.35 10.52
CA ASP A 144 -0.07 14.54 10.80
C ASP A 144 1.05 14.73 9.76
N SER A 145 1.73 13.65 9.37
CA SER A 145 2.86 13.67 8.40
C SER A 145 2.46 13.23 6.98
N GLY A 146 1.32 12.54 6.83
CA GLY A 146 0.86 12.07 5.52
C GLY A 146 1.88 11.12 4.85
N PRO A 147 2.06 11.18 3.52
CA PRO A 147 2.96 10.26 2.80
C PRO A 147 4.44 10.30 3.25
N SER A 148 4.87 11.37 3.93
CA SER A 148 6.28 11.52 4.33
C SER A 148 6.71 10.50 5.40
N CYS A 149 5.79 10.00 6.24
CA CYS A 149 6.11 8.99 7.26
C CYS A 149 6.55 7.65 6.64
N PHE A 150 6.15 7.38 5.40
CA PHE A 150 6.48 6.15 4.68
C PHE A 150 8.00 5.95 4.51
N GLN A 151 8.76 7.03 4.29
CA GLN A 151 10.21 6.94 4.17
C GLN A 151 10.87 6.47 5.47
N GLY A 152 10.37 6.94 6.61
CA GLY A 152 10.82 6.47 7.93
C GLY A 152 10.53 4.99 8.14
N TRP A 153 9.35 4.52 7.74
CA TRP A 153 9.00 3.10 7.85
C TRP A 153 9.86 2.23 6.94
N ARG A 154 10.18 2.70 5.71
CA ARG A 154 11.07 2.00 4.79
C ARG A 154 12.48 1.85 5.37
N GLN A 155 13.07 2.93 5.84
CA GLN A 155 14.40 2.90 6.45
C GLN A 155 14.43 2.01 7.70
N ALA A 156 13.39 2.08 8.54
CA ALA A 156 13.27 1.20 9.70
C ALA A 156 13.17 -0.28 9.30
N ALA A 157 12.44 -0.60 8.22
CA ALA A 157 12.35 -1.97 7.70
C ALA A 157 13.70 -2.45 7.16
N GLU A 158 14.42 -1.62 6.41
CA GLU A 158 15.77 -1.93 5.90
C GLU A 158 16.77 -2.22 7.03
N LEU A 159 16.66 -1.51 8.16
CA LEU A 159 17.51 -1.74 9.34
C LEU A 159 17.16 -3.03 10.10
N LEU A 160 15.87 -3.35 10.21
CA LEU A 160 15.38 -4.51 10.94
C LEU A 160 15.46 -5.81 10.14
N ASP A 161 15.44 -5.70 8.82
CA ASP A 161 15.40 -6.84 7.92
C ASP A 161 16.63 -6.85 7.02
N ARG A 162 17.68 -7.58 7.44
CA ARG A 162 18.84 -7.87 6.58
C ARG A 162 18.46 -8.68 5.32
N ASN A 163 17.24 -9.23 5.27
CA ASN A 163 16.68 -9.91 4.11
C ASN A 163 15.72 -9.02 3.31
N PHE A 164 15.70 -7.69 3.51
CA PHE A 164 15.12 -6.76 2.54
C PHE A 164 15.96 -6.83 1.26
N GLN A 165 15.74 -7.88 0.48
CA GLN A 165 16.38 -8.04 -0.80
C GLN A 165 15.77 -7.00 -1.73
N GLU A 166 16.60 -6.14 -2.30
CA GLU A 166 16.23 -5.50 -3.56
C GLU A 166 15.75 -6.61 -4.51
N PRO A 167 14.65 -6.43 -5.25
CA PRO A 167 14.24 -7.43 -6.22
C PRO A 167 15.42 -7.71 -7.15
N GLN A 168 15.95 -8.93 -7.11
CA GLN A 168 16.97 -9.34 -8.07
C GLN A 168 16.33 -9.20 -9.44
N GLU A 169 16.83 -8.26 -10.24
CA GLU A 169 16.67 -8.33 -11.69
C GLU A 169 17.14 -9.72 -12.09
N GLN A 170 16.24 -10.57 -12.57
CA GLN A 170 16.64 -11.86 -13.11
C GLN A 170 17.53 -11.57 -14.33
N GLU A 171 18.85 -11.71 -14.14
CA GLU A 171 19.84 -11.71 -15.21
C GLU A 171 19.46 -12.81 -16.21
N GLY A 172 18.81 -12.42 -17.31
CA GLY A 172 18.39 -13.34 -18.36
C GLY A 172 17.18 -12.90 -19.18
N SER A 173 16.34 -11.99 -18.70
CA SER A 173 15.26 -11.42 -19.52
C SER A 173 15.60 -9.99 -19.89
N ALA A 174 16.00 -9.78 -21.15
CA ALA A 174 16.26 -8.47 -21.72
C ALA A 174 15.19 -7.43 -21.33
N PRO A 175 15.55 -6.15 -21.10
CA PRO A 175 14.58 -5.13 -20.76
C PRO A 175 13.58 -5.02 -21.91
N SER A 176 12.30 -5.26 -21.62
CA SER A 176 11.24 -4.87 -22.53
C SER A 176 11.27 -3.34 -22.55
N ARG A 177 11.91 -2.79 -23.57
CA ARG A 177 11.87 -1.36 -23.90
C ARG A 177 10.43 -0.89 -23.77
N SER A 178 10.23 0.11 -22.92
CA SER A 178 8.90 0.64 -22.67
C SER A 178 8.36 1.18 -23.98
N LEU A 179 7.15 0.79 -24.38
CA LEU A 179 6.47 1.36 -25.55
C LEU A 179 6.31 2.89 -25.48
N THR A 180 6.57 3.48 -24.30
CA THR A 180 6.56 4.94 -24.05
C THR A 180 7.94 5.59 -24.00
N GLU A 181 9.05 4.84 -24.15
CA GLU A 181 10.40 5.42 -24.29
C GLU A 181 10.51 6.45 -25.44
N PRO A 182 9.89 6.23 -26.62
CA PRO A 182 9.90 7.22 -27.69
C PRO A 182 9.19 8.52 -27.29
N LEU A 183 8.07 8.40 -26.58
CA LEU A 183 7.26 9.55 -26.14
C LEU A 183 7.92 10.32 -24.99
N ARG A 184 8.65 9.63 -24.09
CA ARG A 184 9.46 10.31 -23.07
C ARG A 184 10.61 11.08 -23.67
N ARG A 185 11.33 10.48 -24.65
CA ARG A 185 12.36 11.22 -25.40
C ARG A 185 11.77 12.45 -26.08
N TRP A 186 10.61 12.31 -26.71
CA TRP A 186 9.97 13.42 -27.41
C TRP A 186 9.56 14.55 -26.45
N LYS A 187 9.08 14.21 -25.25
CA LYS A 187 8.75 15.20 -24.22
C LYS A 187 9.99 15.95 -23.71
N TYR A 188 11.13 15.27 -23.52
CA TYR A 188 12.38 15.93 -23.16
C TYR A 188 12.95 16.80 -24.28
N GLN A 189 12.73 16.40 -25.54
CA GLN A 189 13.19 17.16 -26.70
C GLN A 189 12.39 18.45 -26.87
N ILE A 190 11.07 18.39 -26.68
CA ILE A 190 10.20 19.58 -26.71
C ILE A 190 10.55 20.55 -25.56
N SER A 191 10.82 20.03 -24.36
CA SER A 191 11.23 20.89 -23.24
C SER A 191 12.60 21.56 -23.44
N GLN A 192 13.51 20.96 -24.23
CA GLN A 192 14.78 21.58 -24.58
C GLN A 192 14.62 22.63 -25.68
N GLU A 193 13.76 22.37 -26.67
CA GLU A 193 13.44 23.34 -27.74
C GLU A 193 12.66 24.56 -27.20
N GLU A 194 11.76 24.37 -26.22
CA GLU A 194 11.05 25.47 -25.54
C GLU A 194 11.99 26.31 -24.65
N GLU A 195 12.98 25.69 -23.99
CA GLU A 195 14.00 26.43 -23.21
C GLU A 195 14.97 27.21 -24.12
N GLU A 196 15.33 26.68 -25.30
CA GLU A 196 16.19 27.38 -26.27
C GLU A 196 15.47 28.55 -26.98
N GLU A 197 14.18 28.45 -27.26
CA GLU A 197 13.38 29.57 -27.82
C GLU A 197 13.18 30.72 -26.81
N GLU A 198 12.98 30.41 -25.51
CA GLU A 198 12.90 31.45 -24.45
C GLU A 198 14.25 32.16 -24.23
N GLU A 199 15.39 31.48 -24.42
CA GLU A 199 16.72 32.10 -24.35
C GLU A 199 17.06 32.98 -25.57
N GLU A 200 16.54 32.67 -26.77
CA GLU A 200 16.71 33.50 -27.97
C GLU A 200 15.78 34.73 -28.01
N GLU A 201 14.56 34.64 -27.47
CA GLU A 201 13.66 35.79 -27.34
C GLU A 201 14.15 36.80 -26.28
N GLY A 202 14.78 36.33 -25.20
CA GLY A 202 15.41 37.18 -24.18
C GLY A 202 16.67 37.94 -24.63
N GLN A 203 17.24 37.64 -25.81
CA GLN A 203 18.41 38.33 -26.37
C GLN A 203 18.07 39.31 -27.50
N ARG A 204 16.79 39.50 -27.83
CA ARG A 204 16.31 40.49 -28.82
C ARG A 204 15.58 41.71 -28.22
N GLU A 205 15.49 41.82 -26.90
CA GLU A 205 15.07 43.04 -26.19
C GLU A 205 16.25 43.91 -25.73
#